data_AF-B7BA04-F1
#
_entry.id   AF-B7BA04-F1
#
_cell.length_a   1.000
_cell.length_b   1.000
_cell.length_c   1.000
_cell.angle_alpha   90.00
_cell.angle_beta   90.00
_cell.angle_gamma   90.00
#
_symmetry.space_group_name_H-M   'P 1'
#
loop_
_entity.id
_entity.type
_entity.pdbx_description
1 polymer ?
#
loop_
_entity_poly.entity_id
_entity_poly.type
_entity_poly.pdbx_seq_one_letter_code
_entity_poly.pdbx_strand_id
1 'polypeptide(L)' 'MKTKKKDSFMDYIKANRKGSREAEIENHGHPVSFNRVHVSKKVYNRKRDKADVRRHLPYWYFIVYCN' A
#
# COMPACT_ATOMS: atom_id res chain seq x y z
N MET A 1 -26.13 -10.79 31.16
CA MET A 1 -25.24 -10.34 30.06
C MET A 1 -26.09 -10.09 28.82
N LYS A 2 -26.19 -8.86 28.31
CA LYS A 2 -27.00 -8.59 27.11
C LYS A 2 -26.27 -9.11 25.87
N THR A 3 -26.85 -10.07 25.16
CA THR A 3 -26.34 -10.55 23.86
C THR A 3 -26.57 -9.47 22.81
N LYS A 4 -25.51 -8.96 22.19
CA LYS A 4 -25.64 -8.02 21.07
C LYS A 4 -26.34 -8.74 19.91
N LYS A 5 -27.42 -8.16 19.38
CA LYS A 5 -28.07 -8.68 18.17
C LYS A 5 -27.06 -8.64 17.03
N LYS A 6 -26.93 -9.77 16.33
CA LYS A 6 -26.07 -9.89 15.15
C LYS A 6 -26.73 -9.11 14.02
N ASP A 7 -26.03 -8.11 13.49
CA ASP A 7 -26.51 -7.30 12.38
C ASP A 7 -26.34 -8.10 11.07
N SER A 8 -27.42 -8.76 10.65
CA SER A 8 -27.45 -9.63 9.46
C SER A 8 -27.07 -8.87 8.18
N PHE A 9 -27.39 -7.58 8.12
CA PHE A 9 -27.07 -6.73 6.98
C PHE A 9 -25.56 -6.47 6.88
N MET A 10 -24.90 -6.21 8.01
CA MET A 10 -23.45 -6.05 8.05
C MET A 10 -22.71 -7.34 7.68
N ASP A 11 -23.26 -8.50 8.08
CA ASP A 11 -22.70 -9.80 7.71
C ASP A 11 -22.83 -10.05 6.19
N TYR A 12 -23.96 -9.70 5.59
CA TYR A 12 -24.15 -9.74 4.14
C TYR A 12 -23.16 -8.83 3.39
N ILE A 13 -22.95 -7.60 3.85
CA ILE A 13 -21.99 -6.67 3.24
C ILE A 13 -20.57 -7.22 3.33
N LYS A 14 -20.16 -7.76 4.49
CA LYS A 14 -18.83 -8.35 4.67
C LYS A 14 -18.60 -9.55 3.76
N ALA A 15 -19.60 -10.42 3.59
CA ALA A 15 -19.51 -11.55 2.68
C ALA A 15 -19.28 -11.10 1.23
N ASN A 16 -20.02 -10.09 0.77
CA ASN A 16 -19.84 -9.52 -0.57
C ASN A 16 -18.45 -8.89 -0.74
N ARG A 17 -17.98 -8.10 0.23
CA ARG A 17 -16.63 -7.51 0.20
C ARG A 17 -15.54 -8.58 0.10
N LYS A 18 -15.70 -9.69 0.83
CA LYS A 18 -14.77 -10.82 0.79
C LYS A 18 -14.79 -11.50 -0.58
N GLY A 19 -15.98 -11.79 -1.11
CA GLY A 19 -16.14 -12.40 -2.43
C GLY A 19 -15.53 -11.55 -3.55
N SER A 20 -15.72 -10.22 -3.54
CA SER A 20 -15.08 -9.33 -4.50
C SER A 20 -13.54 -9.38 -4.42
N ARG A 21 -12.99 -9.52 -3.21
CA ARG A 21 -11.55 -9.63 -2.98
C ARG A 21 -11.00 -10.97 -3.46
N GLU A 22 -11.74 -12.05 -3.23
CA GLU A 22 -11.36 -13.40 -3.67
C GLU A 22 -11.35 -13.50 -5.21
N ALA A 23 -12.37 -12.94 -5.88
CA ALA A 23 -12.40 -12.85 -7.33
C ALA A 23 -11.26 -12.00 -7.93
N GLU A 24 -10.87 -10.91 -7.26
CA GLU A 24 -9.71 -10.09 -7.66
C GLU A 24 -8.41 -10.91 -7.59
N ILE A 25 -8.23 -11.69 -6.52
CA ILE A 25 -7.06 -12.54 -6.32
C ILE A 25 -7.03 -13.70 -7.32
N GLU A 26 -8.16 -14.30 -7.66
CA GLU A 26 -8.23 -15.37 -8.68
C GLU A 26 -7.79 -14.86 -10.06
N ASN A 27 -8.23 -13.67 -10.45
CA ASN A 27 -7.91 -13.08 -11.75
C ASN A 27 -6.46 -12.56 -11.85
N HIS A 28 -5.92 -11.98 -10.78
CA HIS A 28 -4.63 -11.27 -10.82
C HIS A 28 -3.51 -11.95 -10.01
N GLY A 29 -3.83 -12.95 -9.19
CA GLY A 29 -2.92 -13.59 -8.23
C GLY A 29 -2.58 -12.73 -7.01
N HIS A 30 -2.93 -11.44 -7.00
CA HIS A 30 -2.67 -10.52 -5.91
C HIS A 30 -3.67 -9.36 -5.89
N PRO A 31 -3.85 -8.68 -4.74
CA PRO A 31 -4.60 -7.44 -4.71
C PRO A 31 -4.03 -6.39 -5.67
N VAL A 32 -4.89 -5.77 -6.44
CA VAL A 32 -4.60 -4.72 -7.41
C VAL A 32 -5.08 -3.38 -6.84
N SER A 33 -4.29 -2.33 -7.08
CA SER A 33 -4.67 -0.96 -6.70
C SER A 33 -4.98 -0.16 -7.95
N PHE A 34 -6.27 0.03 -8.24
CA PHE A 34 -6.74 0.78 -9.41
C PHE A 34 -6.37 2.28 -9.35
N ASN A 35 -6.29 2.84 -8.14
CA ASN A 35 -5.99 4.26 -7.93
C ASN A 35 -4.47 4.56 -7.89
N ARG A 36 -3.61 3.57 -8.09
CA ARG A 36 -2.16 3.77 -8.03
C ARG A 36 -1.71 4.56 -9.25
N VAL A 37 -0.97 5.64 -9.01
CA VAL A 37 -0.32 6.40 -10.08
C VAL A 37 0.65 5.48 -10.82
N HIS A 38 0.40 5.27 -12.11
CA HIS A 38 1.27 4.47 -12.96
C HIS A 38 2.63 5.15 -13.09
N VAL A 39 3.70 4.42 -12.78
CA VAL A 39 5.07 4.89 -12.96
C VAL A 39 5.63 4.31 -14.25
N SER A 40 6.26 5.17 -15.07
CA SER A 40 6.95 4.72 -16.28
C SER A 40 8.10 3.76 -15.91
N LYS A 41 8.34 2.74 -16.73
CA LYS A 41 9.44 1.76 -16.55
C LYS A 41 10.84 2.30 -16.85
N LYS A 42 11.01 3.63 -16.99
CA LYS A 42 12.29 4.24 -17.32
C LYS A 42 13.31 3.98 -16.20
N VAL A 43 14.56 3.73 -16.59
CA VAL A 43 15.68 3.53 -15.65
C VAL A 43 15.83 4.75 -14.73
N TYR A 44 15.64 5.94 -15.29
CA TYR A 44 15.82 7.21 -14.60
C TYR A 44 14.55 7.71 -13.92
N ASN A 45 14.63 7.93 -12.61
CA ASN A 45 13.63 8.65 -11.84
C ASN A 45 14.35 9.57 -10.83
N ARG A 46 14.36 10.88 -11.09
CA ARG A 46 15.02 11.92 -10.26
C ARG A 46 14.65 11.85 -8.78
N LYS A 47 13.46 11.33 -8.46
CA LYS A 47 12.95 11.24 -7.09
C LYS A 47 13.20 9.88 -6.43
N ARG A 48 13.52 8.83 -7.19
CA ARG A 48 13.78 7.48 -6.65
C ARG A 48 15.18 7.37 -6.04
N ASP A 49 16.17 7.94 -6.71
CA ASP A 49 17.58 7.76 -6.37
C ASP A 49 18.16 9.00 -5.65
N LYS A 50 17.45 9.51 -4.63
CA LYS A 50 18.00 10.57 -3.77
C LYS A 50 19.26 10.05 -3.07
N ALA A 51 20.26 10.91 -2.88
CA ALA A 51 21.57 10.55 -2.31
C ALA A 51 21.49 9.85 -0.94
N ASP A 52 20.42 10.12 -0.20
CA ASP A 52 20.11 9.52 1.10
C ASP A 52 19.71 8.03 1.00
N VAL A 53 19.03 7.62 -0.08
CA VAL A 53 18.44 6.27 -0.24
C VAL A 53 19.49 5.16 -0.33
N ARG A 54 20.68 5.46 -0.85
CA ARG A 54 21.79 4.48 -0.95
C ARG A 54 22.97 4.84 -0.02
N ARG A 55 22.76 5.66 1.02
CA ARG A 55 23.77 6.06 2.03
C ARG A 55 25.11 6.58 1.48
N HIS A 56 25.09 7.29 0.36
CA HIS A 56 26.31 7.80 -0.33
C HIS A 56 26.65 9.23 0.13
N LEU A 57 25.90 9.77 1.08
CA LEU A 57 26.26 10.99 1.79
C LEU A 57 27.20 10.63 2.95
N PRO A 58 28.34 11.33 3.10
CA PRO A 58 29.20 11.14 4.26
C PRO A 58 28.42 11.49 5.53
N TYR A 59 28.59 10.68 6.58
CA TYR A 59 27.86 10.72 7.85
C TYR A 59 27.77 12.13 8.47
N TRP A 60 28.80 12.97 8.24
CA TRP A 60 28.86 14.37 8.66
C TRP A 60 27.72 15.26 8.12
N TYR A 61 27.23 15.02 6.89
CA TYR A 61 26.12 15.80 6.33
C TYR A 61 24.78 15.48 7.01
N PHE A 62 24.61 14.31 7.61
CA PHE A 62 23.37 13.96 8.31
C PHE A 62 23.26 14.69 9.65
N ILE A 63 24.38 14.92 10.34
CA ILE A 63 24.42 15.59 11.64
C ILE A 63 24.17 17.10 11.52
N VAL A 64 24.71 17.73 10.47
CA VAL A 64 24.65 19.21 10.31
C VAL A 64 23.29 19.72 9.87
N TYR A 65 22.53 18.94 9.07
CA TYR A 65 21.25 19.39 8.48
C TYR A 65 20.00 18.80 9.15
N CYS A 66 20.14 17.94 10.16
CA CYS A 66 19.03 17.42 10.97
C CYS A 66 18.96 18.04 12.39
N ASN A 67 19.68 19.14 12.64
CA ASN A 67 19.45 20.01 13.80
C ASN A 67 18.67 21.26 13.38
#